data_AF-A0AAJ2HBM9-F1
#
_entry.id   AF-A0AAJ2HBM9-F1
#
_cell.length_a   1.000
_cell.length_b   1.000
_cell.length_c   1.000
_cell.angle_alpha   90.00
_cell.angle_beta   90.00
_cell.angle_gamma   90.00
#
_symmetry.space_group_name_H-M   'P 1'
#
loop_
_entity.id
_entity.type
_entity.pdbx_description
1 polymer ?
#
loop_
_entity_poly.entity_id
_entity_poly.type
_entity_poly.pdbx_seq_one_letter_code
_entity_poly.pdbx_strand_id
1 'polypeptide(L)'
;MFKSMLTASEDQRADIAILVDGKTVRARAGESLATALLNAGVVPLRHTPVSGSPRAPFCLMGVCFDCLVEVDGRQNVQSCMVQVHAGMQVRLPDGARHVGEPA
;
A
#
# COMPACT_ATOMS: atom_id res chain seq x y z
N MET A 1 -18.76 -32.86 14.03
CA MET A 1 -19.24 -31.49 14.39
C MET A 1 -18.19 -30.48 13.94
N PHE A 2 -18.18 -30.13 12.66
CA PHE A 2 -17.37 -29.01 12.15
C PHE A 2 -18.37 -28.02 11.58
N LYS A 3 -18.76 -27.02 12.38
CA LYS A 3 -19.52 -25.88 11.85
C LYS A 3 -18.57 -25.13 10.93
N SER A 4 -18.78 -25.34 9.63
CA SER A 4 -18.50 -24.44 8.52
C SER A 4 -17.54 -23.28 8.84
N MET A 5 -16.25 -23.48 8.57
CA MET A 5 -15.27 -22.41 8.37
C MET A 5 -15.58 -21.55 7.11
N LEU A 6 -16.72 -21.76 6.44
CA LEU A 6 -17.14 -21.03 5.23
C LEU A 6 -17.87 -19.71 5.52
N THR A 7 -17.92 -19.28 6.78
CA THR A 7 -18.13 -17.85 7.05
C THR A 7 -16.77 -17.29 7.42
N ALA A 8 -16.03 -16.83 6.41
CA ALA A 8 -14.97 -15.88 6.65
C ALA A 8 -15.58 -14.79 7.55
N SER A 9 -15.00 -14.58 8.74
CA SER A 9 -15.44 -13.48 9.61
C SER A 9 -15.52 -12.24 8.75
N GLU A 10 -16.70 -11.65 8.63
CA GLU A 10 -16.88 -10.41 7.89
C GLU A 10 -15.87 -9.40 8.45
N ASP A 11 -15.07 -8.79 7.59
CA ASP A 11 -14.11 -7.78 8.03
C ASP A 11 -14.91 -6.60 8.58
N GLN A 12 -14.95 -6.46 9.90
CA GLN A 12 -15.72 -5.43 10.61
C GLN A 12 -15.05 -4.05 10.57
N ARG A 13 -13.92 -3.91 9.87
CA ARG A 13 -13.24 -2.63 9.68
C ARG A 13 -14.12 -1.68 8.87
N ALA A 14 -14.17 -0.43 9.33
CA ALA A 14 -14.86 0.64 8.63
C ALA A 14 -14.25 0.88 7.24
N ASP A 15 -15.11 1.13 6.25
CA ASP A 15 -14.69 1.64 4.95
C ASP A 15 -14.19 3.09 5.09
N ILE A 16 -12.99 3.35 4.59
CA ILE A 16 -12.38 4.67 4.54
C ILE A 16 -11.85 4.97 3.14
N ALA A 17 -11.57 6.24 2.90
CA ALA A 17 -10.97 6.72 1.66
C ALA A 17 -9.54 7.20 1.92
N ILE A 18 -8.63 6.78 1.05
CA ILE A 18 -7.27 7.33 0.92
C ILE A 18 -7.09 7.93 -0.46
N LEU A 19 -6.06 8.77 -0.64
CA LEU A 19 -5.70 9.34 -1.93
C LEU A 19 -4.42 8.68 -2.44
N VAL A 20 -4.48 8.11 -3.64
CA VAL A 20 -3.32 7.55 -4.35
C VAL A 20 -3.13 8.32 -5.64
N ASP A 21 -2.03 9.07 -5.75
CA ASP A 21 -1.78 9.99 -6.87
C ASP A 21 -2.97 10.91 -7.16
N GLY A 22 -3.60 11.42 -6.10
CA GLY A 22 -4.79 12.29 -6.16
C GLY A 22 -6.11 11.56 -6.44
N LYS A 23 -6.10 10.24 -6.68
CA LYS A 23 -7.31 9.44 -6.92
C LYS A 23 -7.80 8.80 -5.64
N THR A 24 -9.11 8.87 -5.40
CA THR A 24 -9.73 8.22 -4.24
C THR A 24 -9.70 6.70 -4.37
N VAL A 25 -9.12 6.03 -3.37
CA VAL A 25 -9.11 4.57 -3.23
C VAL A 25 -9.84 4.18 -1.96
N ARG A 26 -10.75 3.21 -2.06
CA ARG A 26 -11.45 2.62 -0.92
C ARG A 26 -10.52 1.65 -0.20
N ALA A 27 -10.52 1.69 1.12
CA ALA A 27 -9.71 0.85 1.97
C ALA A 27 -10.46 0.52 3.27
N ARG A 28 -10.00 -0.49 4.00
CA ARG A 28 -10.49 -0.87 5.31
C ARG A 28 -9.60 -0.25 6.40
N ALA A 29 -10.19 0.48 7.33
CA ALA A 29 -9.44 1.14 8.40
C ALA A 29 -8.57 0.14 9.19
N GLY A 30 -7.27 0.41 9.29
CA GLY A 30 -6.33 -0.45 10.03
C GLY A 30 -5.80 -1.68 9.27
N GLU A 31 -6.24 -1.94 8.03
CA GLU A 31 -5.54 -2.91 7.17
C GLU A 31 -4.17 -2.35 6.73
N SER A 32 -3.28 -3.21 6.22
CA SER A 32 -1.99 -2.72 5.68
C SER A 32 -2.22 -1.93 4.39
N LEU A 33 -1.46 -0.86 4.17
CA LEU A 33 -1.55 -0.08 2.95
C LEU A 33 -1.27 -0.95 1.71
N ALA A 34 -0.36 -1.92 1.79
CA ALA A 34 -0.13 -2.87 0.71
C ALA A 34 -1.40 -3.68 0.35
N THR A 35 -2.15 -4.15 1.36
CA THR A 35 -3.40 -4.88 1.16
C THR A 35 -4.45 -3.99 0.50
N ALA A 36 -4.62 -2.76 0.99
CA ALA A 36 -5.56 -1.80 0.41
C ALA A 36 -5.26 -1.51 -1.07
N LEU A 37 -3.98 -1.26 -1.41
CA LEU A 37 -3.55 -1.01 -2.78
C LEU A 37 -3.77 -2.23 -3.69
N LEU A 38 -3.43 -3.43 -3.21
CA LEU A 38 -3.67 -4.68 -3.95
C LEU A 38 -5.16 -4.93 -4.21
N ASN A 39 -6.01 -4.76 -3.19
CA ASN A 39 -7.47 -4.91 -3.32
C ASN A 39 -8.07 -3.89 -4.29
N ALA A 40 -7.49 -2.70 -4.37
CA ALA A 40 -7.87 -1.65 -5.31
C ALA A 40 -7.31 -1.87 -6.73
N GLY A 41 -6.51 -2.91 -6.96
CA GLY A 41 -5.85 -3.17 -8.25
C GLY A 41 -4.74 -2.16 -8.58
N VAL A 42 -4.23 -1.43 -7.58
CA VAL A 42 -3.13 -0.49 -7.76
C VAL A 42 -1.82 -1.28 -7.81
N VAL A 43 -1.40 -1.62 -9.02
CA VAL A 43 -0.11 -2.23 -9.33
C VAL A 43 0.40 -1.73 -10.69
N PRO A 44 1.72 -1.64 -10.90
CA PRO A 44 2.79 -1.84 -9.93
C PRO A 44 2.88 -0.69 -8.89
N LEU A 45 3.47 -0.94 -7.73
CA LEU A 45 3.65 0.08 -6.68
C LEU A 45 4.90 0.92 -6.90
N ARG A 46 5.93 0.34 -7.54
CA ARG A 46 7.16 1.03 -7.94
C ARG A 46 7.84 0.30 -9.09
N HIS A 47 8.85 0.94 -9.66
CA HIS A 47 9.81 0.32 -10.57
C HIS A 47 11.19 0.24 -9.92
N THR A 48 11.99 -0.77 -10.26
CA THR A 48 13.39 -0.85 -9.78
C THR A 48 14.21 0.28 -10.40
N PRO A 49 15.13 0.92 -9.64
CA PRO A 49 15.80 2.13 -10.11
C PRO A 49 16.79 1.89 -11.26
N VAL A 50 17.27 0.66 -11.44
CA VAL A 50 18.25 0.32 -12.49
C VAL A 50 17.58 -0.25 -13.73
N SER A 51 16.75 -1.28 -13.58
CA SER A 51 16.16 -2.01 -14.71
C SER A 51 14.74 -1.56 -15.06
N GLY A 52 14.13 -0.67 -14.28
CA GLY A 52 12.75 -0.23 -14.48
C GLY A 52 11.73 -1.36 -14.32
N SER A 53 12.09 -2.47 -13.68
CA SER A 53 11.20 -3.62 -13.58
C SER A 53 10.04 -3.33 -12.62
N PRO A 54 8.77 -3.59 -13.01
CA PRO A 54 7.61 -3.32 -12.17
C PRO A 54 7.60 -4.25 -10.96
N ARG A 55 7.15 -3.71 -9.83
CA ARG A 55 7.12 -4.46 -8.57
C ARG A 55 5.82 -4.25 -7.82
N ALA A 56 5.37 -5.31 -7.15
CA ALA A 56 4.21 -5.34 -6.29
C ALA A 56 4.60 -6.05 -4.97
N PRO A 57 3.81 -5.89 -3.89
CA PRO A 57 4.09 -6.58 -2.63
C PRO A 57 4.17 -8.09 -2.83
N PHE A 58 5.28 -8.68 -2.39
CA PHE A 58 5.50 -10.13 -2.44
C PHE A 58 5.41 -10.76 -1.05
N CYS A 59 6.23 -10.28 -0.11
CA CYS A 59 6.33 -10.92 1.22
C CYS A 59 5.26 -10.49 2.22
N LEU A 60 4.69 -9.28 2.09
CA LEU A 60 3.81 -8.65 3.10
C LEU A 60 4.36 -8.62 4.55
N MET A 61 5.68 -8.74 4.71
CA MET A 61 6.37 -8.83 6.02
C MET A 61 7.50 -7.80 6.19
N GLY A 62 7.68 -6.89 5.22
CA GLY A 62 8.72 -5.87 5.27
C GLY A 62 10.14 -6.34 4.93
N VAL A 63 10.28 -7.49 4.25
CA VAL A 63 11.61 -8.07 3.91
C VAL A 63 11.99 -7.95 2.44
N CYS A 64 11.02 -7.95 1.52
CA CYS A 64 11.29 -7.91 0.08
C CYS A 64 11.56 -6.51 -0.47
N PHE A 65 11.18 -5.46 0.27
CA PHE A 65 11.19 -4.06 -0.19
C PHE A 65 10.43 -3.83 -1.50
N ASP A 66 9.52 -4.75 -1.89
CA ASP A 66 8.86 -4.65 -3.18
C ASP A 66 7.62 -3.72 -3.20
N CYS A 67 7.23 -3.25 -2.03
CA CYS A 67 6.02 -2.47 -1.76
C CYS A 67 6.30 -1.01 -1.34
N LEU A 68 7.46 -0.47 -1.73
CA LEU A 68 7.83 0.91 -1.38
C LEU A 68 6.92 1.91 -2.07
N VAL A 69 6.37 2.81 -1.28
CA VAL A 69 5.59 3.97 -1.73
C VAL A 69 6.04 5.21 -0.98
N GLU A 70 5.49 6.36 -1.35
CA GLU A 70 5.53 7.54 -0.51
C GLU A 70 4.22 7.70 0.26
N VAL A 71 4.30 7.96 1.56
CA VAL A 71 3.13 8.19 2.43
C VAL A 71 3.31 9.51 3.15
N ASP A 72 2.37 10.43 2.98
CA ASP A 72 2.35 11.75 3.64
C ASP A 72 3.70 12.48 3.56
N GLY A 73 4.32 12.50 2.38
CA GLY A 73 5.62 13.14 2.14
C GLY A 73 6.85 12.29 2.47
N ARG A 74 6.67 11.09 3.04
CA ARG A 74 7.77 10.19 3.43
C ARG A 74 8.02 9.17 2.34
N GLN A 75 9.14 9.33 1.63
CA GLN A 75 9.59 8.39 0.59
C GLN A 75 10.03 7.04 1.18
N ASN A 76 10.02 6.00 0.33
CA ASN A 76 10.49 4.64 0.66
C ASN A 76 9.81 3.99 1.88
N VAL A 77 8.53 4.27 2.08
CA VAL A 77 7.73 3.61 3.11
C VAL A 77 7.32 2.22 2.61
N GLN A 78 7.59 1.19 3.42
CA GLN A 78 7.11 -0.16 3.15
C GLN A 78 5.61 -0.21 3.43
N SER A 79 4.78 -0.14 2.39
CA SER A 79 3.31 -0.09 2.55
C SER A 79 2.72 -1.30 3.30
N CYS A 80 3.40 -2.45 3.30
CA CYS A 80 2.96 -3.59 4.12
C CYS A 80 3.17 -3.42 5.63
N MET A 81 3.96 -2.43 6.06
CA MET A 81 4.28 -2.17 7.46
C MET A 81 3.54 -0.95 8.03
N VAL A 82 2.66 -0.32 7.25
CA VAL A 82 1.88 0.86 7.65
C VAL A 82 0.40 0.54 7.52
N GLN A 83 -0.37 0.95 8.53
CA GLN A 83 -1.82 0.80 8.55
C GLN A 83 -2.51 1.99 7.89
N VAL A 84 -3.55 1.70 7.11
CA VAL A 84 -4.37 2.73 6.47
C VAL A 84 -5.16 3.52 7.52
N HIS A 85 -5.13 4.85 7.41
CA HIS A 85 -5.98 5.77 8.15
C HIS A 85 -6.69 6.75 7.20
N ALA A 86 -7.78 7.36 7.68
CA ALA A 86 -8.52 8.34 6.90
C ALA A 86 -7.62 9.54 6.52
N GLY A 87 -7.77 10.05 5.30
CA GLY A 87 -7.04 11.22 4.81
C GLY A 87 -5.56 10.95 4.44
N MET A 88 -5.10 9.71 4.54
CA MET A 88 -3.74 9.31 4.10
C MET A 88 -3.51 9.68 2.63
N GLN A 89 -2.37 10.29 2.34
CA GLN A 89 -1.91 10.61 0.99
C GLN A 89 -0.78 9.68 0.58
N VAL A 90 -0.95 9.00 -0.54
CA VAL A 90 0.00 8.03 -1.09
C VAL A 90 0.42 8.49 -2.47
N ARG A 91 1.72 8.43 -2.74
CA ARG A 91 2.28 8.59 -4.08
C ARG A 91 3.04 7.35 -4.51
N LEU A 92 2.84 6.94 -5.76
CA LEU A 92 3.61 5.86 -6.36
C LEU A 92 4.97 6.40 -6.83
N PRO A 93 6.10 5.86 -6.36
CA PRO A 93 7.41 6.37 -6.73
C PRO A 93 7.72 6.15 -8.21
N ASP A 94 8.22 7.20 -8.85
CA ASP A 94 8.79 7.14 -10.20
C ASP A 94 10.33 7.10 -10.12
N GLY A 95 10.88 5.90 -9.95
CA GLY A 95 12.33 5.67 -9.95
C GLY A 95 13.00 5.73 -8.57
N ALA A 96 14.22 6.25 -8.53
CA ALA A 96 15.06 6.28 -7.33
C ALA A 96 14.60 7.35 -6.34
N ARG A 97 14.94 7.16 -5.05
CA ARG A 97 14.66 8.17 -4.02
C ARG A 97 15.36 9.48 -4.33
N HIS A 98 14.68 10.59 -4.09
CA HIS A 98 15.28 11.92 -4.19
C HIS A 98 16.11 12.21 -2.93
N VAL A 99 17.24 12.90 -3.09
CA VAL A 99 18.12 13.33 -1.99
C VAL A 99 18.07 14.86 -1.90
N GLY A 100 17.37 15.41 -0.90
CA GLY A 100 17.14 16.85 -0.73
C GLY A 100 15.82 17.14 -0.01
N GLU A 101 15.59 18.40 0.40
CA GLU A 101 14.36 18.84 1.06
C GLU A 101 13.14 18.65 0.13
N PRO A 102 11.98 18.17 0.62
CA PRO A 102 10.81 17.96 -0.23
C PRO A 102 10.34 19.30 -0.81
N ALA A 103 10.00 19.29 -2.10
CA ALA A 103 9.36 20.43 -2.76
C ALA A 103 7.94 20.65 -2.25
#